data_AF-A0A6J7SFF4-F1
#
_entry.id   AF-A0A6J7SFF4-F1
#
_cell.length_a   1.000
_cell.length_b   1.000
_cell.length_c   1.000
_cell.angle_alpha   90.00
_cell.angle_beta   90.00
_cell.angle_gamma   90.00
#
_symmetry.space_group_name_H-M   'P 1'
#
loop_
_entity.id
_entity.type
_entity.pdbx_description
1 polymer ?
#
loop_
_entity_poly.entity_id
_entity_poly.type
_entity_poly.pdbx_seq_one_letter_code
_entity_poly.pdbx_strand_id
1 'polypeptide(L)'
;MMITGPLLVLGTPNTFHPTNKFFVAATHPIFSWFIYAALMIGVHLPVPHKFIMDNPWAHTFLEVPLYLLLPYFFYFNLLDRNLTNRRISPAMAVISLFLMMVPETLTGFFIYTAPGSLYDNMYSLNDQRQGGSFMWAGAMIIDTVWMSFAVHHWIKSEEKKSREIDAQIAAENG
;
A
#
# COMPACT_ATOMS: atom_id res chain seq x y z
N MET A 1 7.02 6.04 1.52
CA MET A 1 5.57 5.75 1.69
C MET A 1 5.27 4.27 1.92
N MET A 2 5.97 3.37 1.24
CA MET A 2 5.78 1.91 1.34
C MET A 2 6.26 1.28 2.66
N ILE A 3 6.91 2.08 3.50
CA ILE A 3 7.32 1.71 4.87
C ILE A 3 6.40 2.38 5.90
N THR A 4 6.00 3.63 5.67
CA THR A 4 5.25 4.42 6.64
C THR A 4 3.85 3.88 6.88
N GLY A 5 3.10 3.54 5.83
CA GLY A 5 1.75 2.96 5.96
C GLY A 5 1.71 1.69 6.85
N PRO A 6 2.48 0.64 6.52
CA PRO A 6 2.55 -0.58 7.32
C PRO A 6 3.01 -0.33 8.75
N LEU A 7 4.05 0.48 8.95
CA LEU A 7 4.56 0.78 10.29
C LEU A 7 3.55 1.53 11.15
N LEU A 8 2.79 2.47 10.56
CA LEU A 8 1.73 3.18 11.26
C LEU A 8 0.62 2.23 11.70
N VAL A 9 0.20 1.30 10.84
CA VAL A 9 -0.81 0.28 11.20
C VAL A 9 -0.28 -0.65 12.29
N LEU A 10 0.98 -1.08 12.22
CA LEU A 10 1.60 -1.90 13.27
C LEU A 10 1.78 -1.16 14.59
N GLY A 11 1.93 0.17 14.55
CA GLY A 11 1.98 1.05 15.72
C GLY A 11 0.62 1.46 16.28
N THR A 12 -0.48 1.15 15.58
CA THR A 12 -1.83 1.47 16.03
C THR A 12 -2.16 0.75 17.34
N PRO A 13 -2.65 1.45 18.38
CA PRO A 13 -2.98 0.83 19.66
C PRO A 13 -4.03 -0.26 19.52
N ASN A 14 -3.92 -1.33 20.32
CA ASN A 14 -4.91 -2.41 20.33
C ASN A 14 -6.32 -1.97 20.79
N THR A 15 -6.46 -0.77 21.36
CA THR A 15 -7.74 -0.19 21.76
C THR A 15 -8.44 0.56 20.62
N PHE A 16 -7.76 0.81 19.50
CA PHE A 16 -8.26 1.60 18.38
C PHE A 16 -9.21 0.76 17.51
N HIS A 17 -10.51 0.90 17.75
CA HIS A 17 -11.57 0.22 17.00
C HIS A 17 -12.54 1.25 16.39
N PRO A 18 -12.14 1.96 15.34
CA PRO A 18 -12.99 2.97 14.72
C PRO A 18 -14.22 2.33 14.08
N THR A 19 -15.40 2.68 14.58
CA THR A 19 -16.70 2.23 14.08
C THR A 19 -17.39 3.27 13.20
N ASN A 20 -16.80 4.45 13.03
CA ASN A 20 -17.42 5.53 12.27
C ASN A 20 -17.51 5.17 10.77
N LYS A 21 -18.62 5.59 10.13
CA LYS A 21 -18.91 5.24 8.73
C LYS A 21 -17.85 5.73 7.74
N PHE A 22 -17.27 6.89 8.00
CA PHE A 22 -16.23 7.48 7.16
C PHE A 22 -14.99 6.59 7.12
N PHE A 23 -14.46 6.19 8.27
CA PHE A 23 -13.30 5.34 8.41
C PHE A 23 -13.57 3.94 7.86
N VAL A 24 -14.78 3.42 8.08
CA VAL A 24 -15.22 2.15 7.49
C VAL A 24 -15.15 2.21 5.96
N ALA A 25 -15.65 3.28 5.35
CA ALA A 25 -15.60 3.48 3.91
C ALA A 25 -14.16 3.72 3.40
N ALA A 26 -13.41 4.60 4.07
CA ALA A 26 -12.04 4.97 3.71
C ALA A 26 -11.08 3.77 3.74
N THR A 27 -11.29 2.84 4.68
CA THR A 27 -10.48 1.62 4.78
C THR A 27 -10.98 0.49 3.89
N HIS A 28 -12.18 0.58 3.27
CA HIS A 28 -12.74 -0.51 2.48
C HIS A 28 -11.71 -1.03 1.44
N PRO A 29 -11.43 -2.35 1.35
CA PRO A 29 -10.25 -2.86 0.63
C PRO A 29 -10.14 -2.38 -0.83
N ILE A 30 -11.26 -2.40 -1.55
CA ILE A 30 -11.30 -1.94 -2.94
C ILE A 30 -11.10 -0.42 -3.03
N PHE A 31 -11.78 0.33 -2.15
CA PHE A 31 -11.75 1.79 -2.18
C PHE A 31 -10.37 2.32 -1.80
N SER A 32 -9.82 1.84 -0.68
CA SER A 32 -8.48 2.16 -0.20
C SER A 32 -7.39 1.79 -1.20
N TRP A 33 -7.53 0.65 -1.90
CA TRP A 33 -6.62 0.28 -2.99
C TRP A 33 -6.67 1.31 -4.13
N PHE A 34 -7.86 1.66 -4.63
CA PHE A 34 -7.99 2.61 -5.74
C PHE A 34 -7.48 4.00 -5.40
N ILE A 35 -7.83 4.54 -4.23
CA ILE A 35 -7.39 5.88 -3.84
C ILE A 35 -5.87 5.92 -3.61
N TYR A 36 -5.28 4.85 -3.07
CA TYR A 36 -3.83 4.80 -2.90
C TYR A 36 -3.10 4.63 -4.24
N ALA A 37 -3.59 3.78 -5.14
CA ALA A 37 -3.06 3.67 -6.51
C ALA A 37 -3.18 5.00 -7.27
N ALA A 38 -4.31 5.70 -7.14
CA ALA A 38 -4.53 7.01 -7.74
C ALA A 38 -3.57 8.06 -7.19
N LEU A 39 -3.26 8.04 -5.89
CA LEU A 39 -2.23 8.90 -5.31
C LEU A 39 -0.85 8.59 -5.92
N MET A 40 -0.47 7.31 -5.95
CA MET A 40 0.84 6.87 -6.44
C MET A 40 1.09 7.31 -7.89
N ILE A 41 0.08 7.23 -8.75
CA ILE A 41 0.19 7.72 -10.13
C ILE A 41 0.08 9.25 -10.16
N GLY A 42 -0.95 9.80 -9.52
CA GLY A 42 -1.40 11.16 -9.70
C GLY A 42 -0.36 12.22 -9.37
N VAL A 43 0.30 12.12 -8.23
CA VAL A 43 1.32 13.10 -7.79
C VAL A 43 2.59 13.11 -8.65
N HIS A 44 2.80 12.06 -9.44
CA HIS A 44 3.94 11.93 -10.35
C HIS A 44 3.62 12.32 -11.78
N LEU A 45 2.34 12.56 -12.10
CA LEU A 45 1.96 13.13 -13.39
C LEU A 45 2.52 14.57 -13.51
N PRO A 46 2.93 15.01 -14.71
CA PRO A 46 3.58 16.32 -14.90
C PRO A 46 2.80 17.50 -14.30
N VAL A 47 1.49 17.56 -14.54
CA VAL A 47 0.65 18.69 -14.13
C VAL A 47 0.49 18.74 -12.60
N PRO A 48 0.03 17.67 -11.91
CA PRO A 48 -0.01 17.66 -10.45
C PRO A 48 1.35 17.88 -9.80
N HIS A 49 2.41 17.25 -10.34
CA HIS A 49 3.76 17.38 -9.78
C HIS A 49 4.24 18.84 -9.83
N LYS A 50 4.09 19.50 -10.99
CA LYS A 50 4.43 20.91 -11.15
C LYS A 50 3.63 21.78 -10.17
N PHE A 51 2.33 21.55 -10.06
CA PHE A 51 1.48 22.30 -9.13
C PHE A 51 1.97 22.20 -7.68
N ILE A 52 2.32 21.00 -7.23
CA ILE A 52 2.83 20.77 -5.87
C ILE A 52 4.16 21.49 -5.65
N MET A 53 5.06 21.45 -6.63
CA MET A 53 6.38 22.10 -6.53
C MET A 53 6.28 23.63 -6.56
N ASP A 54 5.37 24.18 -7.36
CA ASP A 54 5.13 25.62 -7.44
C ASP A 54 4.38 26.16 -6.20
N ASN A 55 3.72 25.28 -5.43
CA ASN A 55 2.89 25.65 -4.30
C ASN A 55 3.33 24.93 -3.01
N PRO A 56 4.21 25.53 -2.19
CA PRO A 56 4.72 24.90 -0.95
C PRO A 56 3.63 24.45 0.03
N TRP A 57 2.49 25.14 0.04
CA TRP A 57 1.34 24.77 0.86
C TRP A 57 0.70 23.46 0.39
N ALA A 58 0.67 23.18 -0.92
CA ALA A 58 0.13 21.95 -1.48
C ALA A 58 1.01 20.76 -1.11
N HIS A 59 2.33 20.92 -1.18
CA HIS A 59 3.26 19.91 -0.66
C HIS A 59 3.02 19.61 0.83
N THR A 60 3.02 20.66 1.65
CA THR A 60 2.98 20.52 3.12
C THR A 60 1.63 20.03 3.65
N PHE A 61 0.53 20.56 3.13
CA PHE A 61 -0.81 20.35 3.71
C PHE A 61 -1.70 19.41 2.89
N LEU A 62 -1.32 19.06 1.64
CA LEU A 62 -2.05 18.08 0.84
C LEU A 62 -1.21 16.83 0.60
N GLU A 63 -0.07 16.96 -0.07
CA GLU A 63 0.71 15.82 -0.52
C GLU A 63 1.21 14.99 0.66
N VAL A 64 1.89 15.60 1.63
CA VAL A 64 2.44 14.89 2.80
C VAL A 64 1.34 14.20 3.63
N PRO A 65 0.22 14.85 4.00
CA PRO A 65 -0.88 14.16 4.70
C PRO A 65 -1.50 13.01 3.90
N LEU A 66 -1.74 13.18 2.59
CA LEU A 66 -2.30 12.13 1.74
C LEU A 66 -1.39 10.90 1.70
N TYR A 67 -0.09 11.15 1.63
CA TYR A 67 0.95 10.13 1.68
C TYR A 67 1.08 9.41 3.03
N LEU A 68 0.49 9.92 4.10
CA LEU A 68 0.40 9.22 5.38
C LEU A 68 -0.94 8.47 5.50
N LEU A 69 -2.03 9.16 5.17
CA LEU A 69 -3.40 8.67 5.38
C LEU A 69 -3.79 7.57 4.41
N LEU A 70 -3.52 7.72 3.11
CA LEU A 70 -4.00 6.75 2.11
C LEU A 70 -3.28 5.40 2.21
N PRO A 71 -1.94 5.34 2.38
CA PRO A 71 -1.28 4.08 2.70
C PRO A 71 -1.79 3.49 4.01
N TYR A 72 -1.97 4.32 5.05
CA TYR A 72 -2.52 3.84 6.32
C TYR A 72 -3.87 3.14 6.14
N PHE A 73 -4.82 3.77 5.42
CA PHE A 73 -6.13 3.18 5.16
C PHE A 73 -6.06 1.89 4.34
N PHE A 74 -5.17 1.84 3.35
CA PHE A 74 -4.91 0.65 2.56
C PHE A 74 -4.40 -0.49 3.45
N TYR A 75 -3.32 -0.27 4.19
CA TYR A 75 -2.73 -1.32 5.03
C TYR A 75 -3.58 -1.69 6.24
N PHE A 76 -4.54 -0.85 6.66
CA PHE A 76 -5.38 -1.08 7.84
C PHE A 76 -6.12 -2.43 7.76
N ASN A 77 -6.84 -2.69 6.66
CA ASN A 77 -7.57 -3.97 6.51
C ASN A 77 -6.66 -5.16 6.18
N LEU A 78 -5.41 -4.92 5.82
CA LEU A 78 -4.42 -5.96 5.50
C LEU A 78 -3.72 -6.46 6.77
N LEU A 79 -3.27 -5.53 7.63
CA LEU A 79 -2.31 -5.79 8.71
C LEU A 79 -2.89 -5.68 10.12
N ASP A 80 -4.02 -4.99 10.32
CA ASP A 80 -4.59 -4.83 11.67
C ASP A 80 -5.00 -6.19 12.26
N ARG A 81 -4.57 -6.43 13.50
CA ARG A 81 -4.72 -7.69 14.23
C ARG A 81 -6.06 -7.80 14.97
N ASN A 82 -6.71 -6.68 15.26
CA ASN A 82 -7.91 -6.60 16.10
C ASN A 82 -9.19 -6.34 15.29
N LEU A 83 -9.04 -6.04 13.99
CA LEU A 83 -10.15 -6.00 13.03
C LEU A 83 -10.85 -7.36 12.96
N THR A 84 -11.94 -7.51 13.71
CA THR A 84 -12.84 -8.66 13.66
C THR A 84 -13.98 -8.35 12.67
N ASN A 85 -14.37 -9.33 11.86
CA ASN A 85 -15.45 -9.27 10.85
C ASN A 85 -15.23 -8.44 9.57
N ARG A 86 -14.20 -7.60 9.49
CA ARG A 86 -13.91 -6.77 8.29
C ARG A 86 -12.53 -7.00 7.66
N ARG A 87 -11.68 -7.77 8.33
CA ARG A 87 -10.36 -8.11 7.84
C ARG A 87 -10.47 -8.97 6.59
N ILE A 88 -9.69 -8.64 5.57
CA ILE A 88 -9.61 -9.47 4.37
C ILE A 88 -8.91 -10.79 4.69
N SER A 89 -9.20 -11.83 3.91
CA SER A 89 -8.49 -13.10 4.09
C SER A 89 -6.98 -12.92 3.81
N PRO A 90 -6.12 -13.73 4.44
CA PRO A 90 -4.68 -13.66 4.20
C PRO A 90 -4.29 -13.82 2.72
N ALA A 91 -4.99 -14.68 1.97
CA ALA A 91 -4.83 -14.80 0.52
C ALA A 91 -5.17 -13.49 -0.22
N MET A 92 -6.28 -12.84 0.13
CA MET A 92 -6.66 -11.56 -0.47
C MET A 92 -5.70 -10.44 -0.11
N ALA A 93 -5.06 -10.48 1.06
CA ALA A 93 -4.01 -9.53 1.43
C ALA A 93 -2.79 -9.66 0.50
N VAL A 94 -2.35 -10.89 0.23
CA VAL A 94 -1.27 -11.17 -0.73
C VAL A 94 -1.62 -10.65 -2.13
N ILE A 95 -2.82 -10.98 -2.62
CA ILE A 95 -3.29 -10.52 -3.94
C ILE A 95 -3.36 -8.99 -4.00
N SER A 96 -3.92 -8.35 -2.97
CA SER A 96 -4.08 -6.89 -2.90
C SER A 96 -2.72 -6.17 -2.92
N LEU A 97 -1.75 -6.66 -2.13
CA LEU A 97 -0.38 -6.16 -2.14
C LEU A 97 0.26 -6.32 -3.52
N PHE A 98 0.14 -7.50 -4.13
CA PHE A 98 0.74 -7.79 -5.43
C PHE A 98 0.18 -6.87 -6.51
N LEU A 99 -1.14 -6.65 -6.50
CA LEU A 99 -1.79 -5.73 -7.42
C LEU A 99 -1.33 -4.28 -7.20
N MET A 100 -1.09 -3.86 -5.95
CA MET A 100 -0.60 -2.51 -5.65
C MET A 100 0.83 -2.27 -6.16
N MET A 101 1.65 -3.32 -6.27
CA MET A 101 2.98 -3.21 -6.88
C MET A 101 2.92 -2.72 -8.33
N VAL A 102 1.82 -2.99 -9.07
CA VAL A 102 1.68 -2.63 -10.49
C VAL A 102 1.69 -1.11 -10.72
N PRO A 103 0.77 -0.30 -10.14
CA PRO A 103 0.81 1.15 -10.31
C PRO A 103 2.12 1.77 -9.81
N GLU A 104 2.72 1.25 -8.75
CA GLU A 104 4.00 1.73 -8.21
C GLU A 104 5.15 1.48 -9.20
N THR A 105 5.28 0.25 -9.68
CA THR A 105 6.29 -0.17 -10.67
C THR A 105 6.16 0.61 -11.96
N LEU A 106 4.94 0.68 -12.51
CA LEU A 106 4.71 1.34 -13.79
C LEU A 106 5.03 2.82 -13.71
N THR A 107 4.66 3.50 -12.62
CA THR A 107 4.96 4.92 -12.44
C THR A 107 6.46 5.17 -12.45
N GLY A 108 7.24 4.43 -11.64
CA GLY A 108 8.70 4.57 -11.63
C GLY A 108 9.34 4.22 -12.98
N PHE A 109 8.86 3.16 -13.63
CA PHE A 109 9.37 2.72 -14.94
C PHE A 109 9.13 3.76 -16.03
N PHE A 110 7.95 4.40 -16.09
CA PHE A 110 7.68 5.45 -17.07
C PHE A 110 8.53 6.71 -16.84
N ILE A 111 8.79 7.08 -15.59
CA ILE A 111 9.71 8.19 -15.27
C ILE A 111 11.14 7.87 -15.71
N TYR A 112 11.59 6.64 -15.47
CA TYR A 112 12.91 6.16 -15.84
C TYR A 112 13.12 6.07 -17.36
N THR A 113 12.13 5.58 -18.10
CA THR A 113 12.24 5.36 -19.55
C THR A 113 11.87 6.59 -20.39
N ALA A 114 11.49 7.69 -19.75
CA ALA A 114 11.10 8.91 -20.45
C ALA A 114 12.20 9.38 -21.43
N PRO A 115 11.82 9.74 -22.68
CA PRO A 115 12.79 10.19 -23.69
C PRO A 115 13.38 11.58 -23.40
N GLY A 116 12.70 12.37 -22.57
CA GLY A 116 13.12 13.71 -22.15
C GLY A 116 12.58 14.05 -20.76
N SER A 117 12.76 15.31 -20.36
CA SER A 117 12.23 15.79 -19.07
C SER A 117 10.70 15.76 -19.09
N LEU A 118 10.11 15.11 -18.09
CA LEU A 118 8.66 15.09 -17.86
C LEU A 118 8.18 16.33 -17.09
N TYR A 119 9.11 17.07 -16.48
CA TYR A 119 8.82 18.08 -15.47
C TYR A 119 9.35 19.46 -15.88
N ASP A 120 9.14 19.87 -17.13
CA ASP A 120 9.56 21.19 -17.66
C ASP A 120 11.03 21.56 -17.38
N ASN A 121 11.93 20.57 -17.42
CA ASN A 121 13.36 20.73 -17.07
C ASN A 121 13.64 21.18 -15.63
N MET A 122 12.69 20.99 -14.70
CA MET A 122 12.88 21.19 -13.26
C MET A 122 14.04 20.35 -12.70
N TYR A 123 14.22 19.15 -13.26
CA TYR A 123 15.32 18.25 -12.95
C TYR A 123 16.12 17.96 -14.22
N SER A 124 17.41 17.67 -14.04
CA SER A 124 18.19 17.08 -15.15
C SER A 124 17.58 15.73 -15.54
N LEU A 125 17.72 15.34 -16.81
CA LEU A 125 17.20 14.04 -17.28
C LEU A 125 17.82 12.87 -16.48
N ASN A 126 19.08 12.98 -16.09
CA ASN A 126 19.74 11.95 -15.29
C ASN A 126 19.12 11.84 -13.90
N ASP A 127 18.85 12.96 -13.22
CA ASP A 127 18.25 12.96 -11.89
C ASP A 127 16.82 12.43 -11.91
N GLN A 128 16.02 12.82 -12.92
CA GLN A 128 14.68 12.26 -13.13
C GLN A 128 14.75 10.74 -13.29
N ARG A 129 15.65 10.25 -14.15
CA ARG A 129 15.79 8.80 -14.38
C ARG A 129 16.26 8.08 -13.14
N GLN A 130 17.19 8.66 -12.38
CA GLN A 130 17.64 8.10 -11.11
C GLN A 130 16.48 8.03 -10.11
N GLY A 131 15.67 9.08 -9.98
CA GLY A 131 14.44 9.08 -9.18
C GLY A 131 13.47 7.97 -9.61
N GLY A 132 13.20 7.86 -10.92
CA GLY A 132 12.38 6.78 -11.48
C GLY A 132 12.94 5.38 -11.19
N SER A 133 14.27 5.20 -11.22
CA SER A 133 14.92 3.93 -10.90
C SER A 133 14.78 3.53 -9.43
N PHE A 134 14.86 4.50 -8.49
CA PHE A 134 14.61 4.24 -7.08
C PHE A 134 13.14 3.92 -6.81
N MET A 135 12.22 4.65 -7.44
CA MET A 135 10.80 4.37 -7.35
C MET A 135 10.41 3.03 -7.98
N TRP A 136 11.12 2.58 -9.00
CA TRP A 136 10.85 1.31 -9.65
C TRP A 136 11.58 0.16 -8.94
N ALA A 137 12.89 0.03 -9.15
CA ALA A 137 13.65 -1.11 -8.64
C ALA A 137 13.80 -1.08 -7.11
N GLY A 138 13.97 0.12 -6.54
CA GLY A 138 14.10 0.28 -5.08
C GLY A 138 12.82 -0.05 -4.33
N ALA A 139 11.67 0.37 -4.84
CA ALA A 139 10.35 0.03 -4.29
C ALA A 139 10.10 -1.48 -4.28
N MET A 140 10.44 -2.18 -5.37
CA MET A 140 10.22 -3.62 -5.49
C MET A 140 10.96 -4.44 -4.42
N ILE A 141 12.12 -3.97 -3.96
CA ILE A 141 12.84 -4.60 -2.85
C ILE A 141 12.00 -4.53 -1.57
N ILE A 142 11.42 -3.36 -1.28
CA ILE A 142 10.59 -3.13 -0.09
C ILE A 142 9.30 -3.95 -0.19
N ASP A 143 8.64 -3.98 -1.35
CA ASP A 143 7.44 -4.79 -1.56
C ASP A 143 7.70 -6.27 -1.41
N THR A 144 8.84 -6.75 -1.90
CA THR A 144 9.21 -8.17 -1.76
C THR A 144 9.31 -8.57 -0.29
N VAL A 145 9.82 -7.68 0.57
CA VAL A 145 9.87 -7.92 2.03
C VAL A 145 8.45 -8.01 2.60
N TRP A 146 7.57 -7.05 2.31
CA TRP A 146 6.18 -7.07 2.80
C TRP A 146 5.38 -8.25 2.25
N MET A 147 5.56 -8.57 0.98
CA MET A 147 4.96 -9.72 0.33
C MET A 147 5.38 -11.02 1.00
N SER A 148 6.67 -11.17 1.33
CA SER A 148 7.18 -12.34 2.02
C SER A 148 6.50 -12.53 3.38
N PHE A 149 6.30 -11.45 4.15
CA PHE A 149 5.55 -11.51 5.40
C PHE A 149 4.07 -11.86 5.20
N ALA A 150 3.41 -11.30 4.19
CA ALA A 150 2.01 -11.59 3.90
C ALA A 150 1.80 -13.05 3.47
N VAL A 151 2.68 -13.58 2.62
CA VAL A 151 2.68 -14.98 2.19
C VAL A 151 2.96 -15.91 3.37
N HIS A 152 3.95 -15.59 4.21
CA HIS A 152 4.23 -16.36 5.42
C HIS A 152 3.01 -16.44 6.35
N HIS A 153 2.35 -15.29 6.58
CA HIS A 153 1.13 -15.24 7.39
C HIS A 153 -0.02 -16.03 6.76
N TRP A 154 -0.16 -15.99 5.42
CA TRP A 154 -1.15 -16.79 4.72
C TRP A 154 -0.92 -18.29 4.90
N ILE A 155 0.31 -18.77 4.69
CA ILE A 155 0.66 -20.20 4.89
C ILE A 155 0.32 -20.63 6.33
N LYS A 156 0.72 -19.84 7.32
CA LYS A 156 0.41 -20.12 8.73
C LYS A 156 -1.08 -20.14 9.03
N SER A 157 -1.87 -19.31 8.37
CA SER A 157 -3.33 -19.30 8.53
C SER A 157 -3.99 -20.56 7.96
N GLU A 158 -3.49 -21.07 6.83
CA GLU A 158 -4.00 -22.30 6.21
C GLU A 158 -3.60 -23.53 7.04
N GLU A 159 -2.36 -23.59 7.56
CA GLU A 159 -1.93 -24.64 8.48
C GLU A 159 -2.84 -24.70 9.72
N LYS A 160 -3.19 -23.55 10.30
CA LYS A 160 -4.09 -23.47 11.45
C LYS A 160 -5.48 -23.99 11.11
N LYS A 161 -6.04 -23.53 9.98
CA LYS A 161 -7.36 -23.96 9.51
C LYS A 161 -7.42 -25.46 9.24
N SER A 162 -6.37 -26.04 8.66
CA SER A 162 -6.28 -27.50 8.45
C SER A 162 -6.35 -28.26 9.77
N ARG A 163 -5.58 -27.84 10.78
CA ARG A 163 -5.59 -28.49 12.11
C ARG A 163 -6.95 -28.39 12.80
N GLU A 164 -7.64 -27.25 12.67
CA GLU A 164 -8.99 -27.06 13.21
C GLU A 164 -9.99 -28.02 12.56
N ILE A 165 -9.90 -28.21 11.24
CA ILE A 165 -10.72 -29.17 10.49
C ILE A 165 -10.41 -30.61 10.92
N ASP A 166 -9.13 -30.99 11.00
CA ASP A 166 -8.73 -32.34 11.41
C ASP A 166 -9.24 -32.67 12.83
N ALA A 167 -9.21 -31.69 13.74
CA ALA A 167 -9.74 -31.84 15.09
C ALA A 167 -11.26 -32.01 15.13
N GLN A 168 -12.00 -31.30 14.26
CA GLN A 168 -13.46 -31.45 14.13
C GLN A 168 -13.82 -32.85 13.59
N ILE A 169 -13.13 -33.31 12.55
CA ILE A 169 -13.33 -34.65 11.97
C ILE A 169 -13.03 -35.74 13.01
N ALA A 170 -11.98 -35.57 13.81
CA ALA A 170 -11.66 -36.51 14.89
C ALA A 170 -12.74 -36.54 15.98
N ALA A 171 -13.37 -35.41 16.28
CA ALA A 171 -14.44 -35.31 17.28
C ALA A 171 -15.80 -35.86 16.79
N GLU A 172 -16.08 -35.83 15.48
CA GLU A 172 -17.29 -36.40 14.88
C GLU A 172 -17.23 -37.93 14.74
N ASN A 173 -16.02 -38.50 14.64
CA ASN A 173 -15.78 -39.94 14.43
C ASN A 173 -15.42 -40.71 15.71
N GLY A 174 -15.34 -40.04 16.87
CA GLY A 174 -15.04 -40.63 18.18
C GLY A 174 -16.26 -40.67 19.09
#